data_AF-A0A317FIJ4-F1
#
_entry.id   AF-A0A317FIJ4-F1
#
_cell.length_a   1.000
_cell.length_b   1.000
_cell.length_c   1.000
_cell.angle_alpha   90.00
_cell.angle_beta   90.00
_cell.angle_gamma   90.00
#
_symmetry.space_group_name_H-M   'P 1'
#
loop_
_entity.id
_entity.type
_entity.pdbx_description
1 polymer ?
#
loop_
_entity_poly.entity_id
_entity_poly.type
_entity_poly.pdbx_seq_one_letter_code
_entity_poly.pdbx_strand_id
1 'polypeptide(L)'
;MPRKRATTTTKPAPVIVADPAAIWPAGEPDPALLPRRVDRKAAAAILERYYGKVSARTLERWPLAWRHFGGRAVCETRELLTVAEARFNAAPAIRGGRRLDPSQVAA
;
A
#
# COMPACT_ATOMS: atom_id res chain seq x y z
N MET A 1 34.01 40.95 13.39
CA MET A 1 32.71 41.02 12.70
C MET A 1 32.22 39.61 12.38
N PRO A 2 31.29 39.00 13.13
CA PRO A 2 30.79 37.66 12.82
C PRO A 2 29.60 37.72 11.86
N ARG A 3 29.70 37.09 10.68
CA ARG A 3 28.57 36.95 9.75
C ARG A 3 27.70 35.75 10.16
N LYS A 4 26.40 36.01 10.31
CA LYS A 4 25.36 35.08 10.76
C LYS A 4 25.14 33.94 9.76
N ARG A 5 24.83 32.75 10.29
CA ARG A 5 24.55 31.50 9.57
C ARG A 5 23.26 31.63 8.75
N ALA A 6 23.29 31.20 7.49
CA ALA A 6 22.10 30.97 6.69
C ALA A 6 21.60 29.55 6.95
N THR A 7 20.38 29.42 7.47
CA THR A 7 19.64 28.17 7.60
C THR A 7 18.99 27.84 6.27
N THR A 8 19.48 26.83 5.56
CA THR A 8 18.80 26.29 4.39
C THR A 8 17.66 25.39 4.85
N THR A 9 16.42 25.82 4.64
CA THR A 9 15.22 25.00 4.78
C THR A 9 15.21 23.96 3.67
N THR A 10 15.63 22.73 3.99
CA THR A 10 15.51 21.57 3.11
C THR A 10 14.03 21.20 2.97
N LYS A 11 13.46 21.51 1.79
CA LYS A 11 12.18 20.99 1.29
C LYS A 11 12.20 19.45 1.43
N PRO A 12 11.32 18.81 2.23
CA PRO A 12 11.38 17.37 2.36
C PRO A 12 11.00 16.75 1.00
N ALA A 13 11.93 15.97 0.45
CA ALA A 13 11.71 15.15 -0.72
C ALA A 13 10.52 14.21 -0.47
N PRO A 14 9.74 13.82 -1.51
CA PRO A 14 8.74 12.78 -1.36
C PRO A 14 9.47 11.47 -1.00
N VAL A 15 9.32 11.05 0.25
CA VAL A 15 9.86 9.78 0.76
C VAL A 15 9.06 8.66 0.12
N ILE A 16 9.48 8.22 -1.07
CA ILE A 16 9.08 6.94 -1.66
C ILE A 16 9.92 5.90 -0.92
N VAL A 17 9.39 5.37 0.19
CA VAL A 17 10.06 4.32 0.97
C VAL A 17 10.24 3.09 0.07
N ALA A 18 11.50 2.71 -0.18
CA ALA A 18 11.89 1.65 -1.10
C ALA A 18 11.75 0.23 -0.49
N ASP A 19 11.49 0.13 0.80
CA ASP A 19 11.26 -1.14 1.50
C ASP A 19 9.95 -1.09 2.31
N PRO A 20 8.90 -1.80 1.88
CA PRO A 20 7.62 -1.77 2.57
C PRO A 20 7.68 -2.51 3.92
N ALA A 21 8.63 -3.42 4.17
CA ALA A 21 8.57 -4.29 5.35
C ALA A 21 8.95 -3.61 6.68
N ALA A 22 9.61 -2.45 6.65
CA ALA A 22 10.42 -1.97 7.77
C ALA A 22 9.68 -1.10 8.83
N ILE A 23 8.40 -0.73 8.68
CA ILE A 23 7.80 0.34 9.51
C ILE A 23 6.49 -0.04 10.23
N TRP A 24 5.93 -1.23 10.04
CA TRP A 24 4.50 -1.41 10.35
C TRP A 24 4.22 -1.97 11.77
N PRO A 25 3.38 -1.32 12.60
CA PRO A 25 2.86 -1.89 13.84
C PRO A 25 1.83 -3.01 13.56
N ALA A 26 1.55 -3.86 14.56
CA ALA A 26 0.49 -4.86 14.50
C ALA A 26 -0.84 -4.22 14.96
N GLY A 27 -1.82 -4.07 14.05
CA GLY A 27 -3.11 -3.42 14.34
C GLY A 27 -3.82 -2.89 13.08
N GLU A 28 -4.88 -2.08 13.27
CA GLU A 28 -5.56 -1.30 12.22
C GLU A 28 -4.53 -0.51 11.38
N PRO A 29 -4.67 -0.43 10.05
CA PRO A 29 -3.74 0.35 9.23
C PRO A 29 -3.82 1.83 9.56
N ASP A 30 -2.82 2.36 10.29
CA ASP A 30 -2.71 3.80 10.53
C ASP A 30 -2.13 4.52 9.29
N PRO A 31 -2.93 5.35 8.58
CA PRO A 31 -2.46 6.08 7.41
C PRO A 31 -1.40 7.14 7.74
N ALA A 32 -1.18 7.51 9.01
CA ALA A 32 -0.15 8.46 9.42
C ALA A 32 1.27 7.84 9.41
N LEU A 33 1.36 6.53 9.60
CA LEU A 33 2.64 5.78 9.60
C LEU A 33 3.02 5.25 8.21
N LEU A 34 2.09 5.32 7.25
CA LEU A 34 2.29 4.84 5.89
C LEU A 34 2.74 5.98 4.96
N PRO A 35 3.49 5.66 3.88
CA PRO A 35 3.81 6.64 2.86
C PRO A 35 2.52 7.27 2.33
N ARG A 36 2.50 8.59 2.10
CA ARG A 36 1.30 9.27 1.58
C ARG A 36 0.85 8.72 0.22
N ARG A 37 1.82 8.26 -0.56
CA ARG A 37 1.64 7.76 -1.92
C ARG A 37 2.44 6.49 -2.12
N VAL A 38 1.82 5.49 -2.74
CA VAL A 38 2.40 4.16 -2.93
C VAL A 38 2.25 3.70 -4.37
N ASP A 39 3.23 2.94 -4.85
CA ASP A 39 3.12 2.24 -6.12
C ASP A 39 2.36 0.92 -5.97
N ARG A 40 2.04 0.24 -7.08
CA ARG A 40 1.27 -1.02 -7.05
C ARG A 40 1.93 -2.12 -6.23
N LYS A 41 3.27 -2.16 -6.19
CA LYS A 41 4.01 -3.19 -5.46
C LYS A 41 3.95 -2.94 -3.96
N ALA A 42 4.20 -1.71 -3.53
CA ALA A 42 4.06 -1.30 -2.14
C ALA A 42 2.61 -1.39 -1.66
N ALA A 43 1.64 -0.99 -2.50
CA ALA A 43 0.22 -1.13 -2.20
C ALA A 43 -0.16 -2.60 -1.95
N ALA A 44 0.29 -3.53 -2.81
CA ALA A 44 0.05 -4.95 -2.62
C ALA A 44 0.64 -5.47 -1.30
N ALA A 45 1.87 -5.05 -0.96
CA ALA A 45 2.52 -5.46 0.30
C ALA A 45 1.80 -4.92 1.55
N ILE A 46 1.30 -3.68 1.50
CA ILE A 46 0.47 -3.10 2.57
C ILE A 46 -0.81 -3.93 2.72
N LEU A 47 -1.53 -4.18 1.63
CA LEU A 47 -2.78 -4.93 1.70
C LEU A 47 -2.59 -6.36 2.18
N GLU A 48 -1.51 -7.03 1.75
CA GLU A 48 -1.19 -8.39 2.19
C GLU A 48 -1.08 -8.51 3.71
N ARG A 49 -0.58 -7.45 4.36
CA ARG A 49 -0.43 -7.42 5.82
C ARG A 49 -1.73 -7.16 6.57
N TYR A 50 -2.59 -6.28 6.07
CA TYR A 50 -3.79 -5.83 6.80
C TYR A 50 -5.08 -6.55 6.37
N TYR A 51 -5.24 -6.83 5.08
CA TYR A 51 -6.48 -7.36 4.49
C TYR A 51 -6.30 -8.74 3.84
N GLY A 52 -5.06 -9.23 3.77
CA GLY A 52 -4.70 -10.51 3.15
C GLY A 52 -4.20 -10.36 1.72
N LYS A 53 -3.81 -11.49 1.12
CA LYS A 53 -3.01 -11.52 -0.12
C LYS A 53 -3.73 -10.88 -1.31
N VAL A 54 -3.20 -9.76 -1.79
CA VAL A 54 -3.67 -9.06 -3.00
C VAL A 54 -2.50 -8.87 -3.96
N SER A 55 -2.64 -9.30 -5.21
CA SER A 55 -1.60 -9.13 -6.21
C SER A 55 -1.60 -7.71 -6.79
N ALA A 56 -0.43 -7.21 -7.21
CA ALA A 56 -0.31 -5.92 -7.90
C ALA A 56 -1.19 -5.86 -9.17
N ARG A 57 -1.37 -6.98 -9.87
CA ARG A 57 -2.25 -7.09 -11.05
C ARG A 57 -3.74 -6.98 -10.69
N THR A 58 -4.12 -7.48 -9.51
CA THR A 58 -5.49 -7.33 -8.99
C THR A 58 -5.82 -5.85 -8.73
N LEU A 59 -4.84 -5.08 -8.23
CA LEU A 59 -4.99 -3.65 -7.96
C LEU A 59 -5.22 -2.79 -9.20
N GLU A 60 -4.84 -3.27 -10.39
CA GLU A 60 -5.09 -2.56 -11.64
C GLU A 60 -6.58 -2.48 -11.99
N ARG A 61 -7.37 -3.43 -11.47
CA ARG A 61 -8.83 -3.48 -11.67
C ARG A 61 -9.60 -2.74 -10.57
N TRP A 62 -8.91 -2.21 -9.57
CA TRP A 62 -9.57 -1.49 -8.49
C TRP A 62 -9.87 -0.06 -8.94
N PRO A 63 -10.99 0.53 -8.48
CA PRO A 63 -11.34 1.91 -8.79
C PRO A 63 -10.48 2.87 -7.97
N LEU A 64 -9.16 2.88 -8.21
CA LEU A 64 -8.17 3.73 -7.56
C LEU A 64 -7.68 4.79 -8.54
N ALA A 65 -7.53 6.02 -8.06
CA ALA A 65 -6.98 7.13 -8.84
C ALA A 65 -5.45 6.99 -9.01
N TRP A 66 -5.03 6.14 -9.95
CA TRP A 66 -3.62 6.00 -10.32
C TRP A 66 -3.11 7.26 -11.04
N ARG A 67 -2.03 7.83 -10.53
CA ARG A 67 -1.31 8.94 -11.16
C ARG A 67 0.03 8.43 -11.67
N HIS A 68 0.31 8.70 -12.93
CA HIS A 68 1.59 8.35 -13.53
C HIS A 68 2.60 9.46 -13.27
N PHE A 69 3.69 9.13 -12.58
CA PHE A 69 4.78 10.07 -12.29
C PHE A 69 6.13 9.36 -12.45
N GLY A 70 7.00 9.89 -13.32
CA GLY A 70 8.33 9.31 -13.55
C GLY A 70 8.31 7.85 -14.01
N GLY A 71 7.34 7.48 -14.86
CA GLY A 71 7.18 6.11 -15.34
C GLY A 71 6.59 5.11 -14.33
N ARG A 72 6.18 5.58 -13.14
CA ARG A 72 5.53 4.75 -12.12
C ARG A 72 4.08 5.16 -11.93
N ALA A 73 3.20 4.17 -11.75
CA ALA A 73 1.81 4.40 -11.34
C ALA A 73 1.74 4.43 -9.82
N VAL A 74 1.23 5.55 -9.28
CA VAL A 74 1.20 5.84 -7.85
C VAL A 74 -0.21 6.23 -7.43
N CYS A 75 -0.72 5.71 -6.32
CA CYS A 75 -2.01 6.08 -5.74
C CYS A 75 -1.84 6.67 -4.34
N GLU A 76 -2.91 7.30 -3.82
CA GLU A 76 -2.93 7.80 -2.44
C GLU A 76 -3.26 6.66 -1.47
N THR A 77 -2.48 6.54 -0.41
CA THR A 77 -2.59 5.40 0.52
C THR A 77 -3.90 5.40 1.29
N ARG A 78 -4.44 6.59 1.61
CA ARG A 78 -5.77 6.69 2.25
C ARG A 78 -6.87 6.12 1.37
N GLU A 79 -6.87 6.49 0.10
CA GLU A 79 -7.84 5.98 -0.88
C GLU A 79 -7.70 4.46 -1.04
N LEU A 80 -6.47 3.95 -1.12
CA LEU A 80 -6.18 2.52 -1.16
C LEU A 80 -6.80 1.78 0.03
N LEU A 81 -6.60 2.28 1.26
CA LEU A 81 -7.13 1.66 2.47
C LEU A 81 -8.65 1.71 2.52
N THR A 82 -9.27 2.84 2.18
CA THR A 82 -10.74 2.97 2.14
C THR A 82 -11.37 1.98 1.16
N VAL A 83 -10.80 1.84 -0.05
CA VAL A 83 -11.31 0.88 -1.04
C VAL A 83 -11.07 -0.56 -0.58
N ALA A 84 -9.93 -0.84 0.07
CA ALA A 84 -9.63 -2.16 0.60
C ALA A 84 -10.62 -2.56 1.71
N GLU A 85 -10.86 -1.66 2.65
CA GLU A 85 -11.81 -1.86 3.75
C GLU A 85 -13.22 -2.12 3.22
N ALA A 86 -13.70 -1.29 2.28
CA ALA A 86 -15.01 -1.47 1.67
C ALA A 86 -15.14 -2.83 0.96
N ARG A 87 -14.08 -3.27 0.25
CA ARG A 87 -14.05 -4.57 -0.42
C ARG A 87 -13.99 -5.74 0.56
N PHE A 88 -13.22 -5.61 1.63
CA PHE A 88 -13.12 -6.61 2.69
C PHE A 88 -14.46 -6.78 3.40
N ASN A 89 -15.12 -5.68 3.75
CA ASN A 89 -16.43 -5.68 4.39
C ASN A 89 -17.55 -6.20 3.47
N ALA A 90 -17.43 -5.97 2.15
CA ALA A 90 -18.37 -6.50 1.16
C ALA A 90 -18.12 -7.97 0.79
N ALA A 91 -17.00 -8.57 1.20
CA ALA A 91 -16.68 -9.94 0.85
C ALA A 91 -17.66 -10.91 1.52
N PRO A 92 -18.27 -11.86 0.79
CA PRO A 92 -19.20 -12.82 1.38
C PRO A 92 -18.46 -13.72 2.37
N ALA A 93 -19.05 -13.91 3.55
CA ALA A 93 -18.53 -14.84 4.56
C ALA A 93 -18.75 -16.29 4.09
N ILE A 94 -17.70 -16.91 3.55
CA ILE A 94 -17.76 -18.32 3.11
C ILE A 94 -17.42 -19.22 4.31
N ARG A 95 -18.38 -20.06 4.75
CA ARG A 95 -18.12 -21.14 5.70
C ARG A 95 -17.59 -22.37 4.96
N GLY A 96 -16.28 -22.35 4.68
CA GLY A 96 -15.62 -23.42 3.93
C GLY A 96 -14.17 -23.07 3.59
N GLY A 97 -13.36 -22.78 4.60
CA GLY A 97 -11.94 -22.40 4.47
C GLY A 97 -11.03 -23.56 4.09
N ARG A 98 -11.39 -24.37 3.09
CA ARG A 98 -10.45 -25.36 2.56
C ARG A 98 -9.41 -24.58 1.75
N ARG A 99 -8.18 -24.46 2.26
CA ARG A 99 -7.05 -24.08 1.39
C ARG A 99 -7.00 -25.14 0.30
N LEU A 100 -7.21 -24.74 -0.94
CA LEU A 100 -6.85 -25.59 -2.07
C LEU A 100 -5.33 -25.77 -2.00
N ASP A 101 -4.90 -27.01 -1.80
CA ASP A 101 -3.50 -27.36 -1.86
C ASP A 101 -3.02 -27.08 -3.31
N PRO A 102 -1.98 -26.27 -3.53
CA PRO A 102 -1.52 -25.94 -4.89
C PRO A 102 -1.10 -27.18 -5.69
N SER A 103 -0.86 -28.31 -5.04
CA SER A 103 -0.58 -29.60 -5.69
C SER A 103 -1.80 -30.26 -6.36
N GLN A 104 -3.03 -29.84 -6.06
CA GLN A 104 -4.25 -30.46 -6.60
C GLN A 104 -4.80 -29.82 -7.89
N VAL A 105 -4.15 -28.79 -8.43
CA VAL A 105 -4.62 -28.06 -9.64
C VAL A 105 -3.93 -28.56 -10.93
N ALA A 106 -3.05 -29.56 -10.85
CA ALA A 106 -2.44 -30.21 -11.99
C ALA A 106 -2.90 -31.67 -12.09
N ALA A 107 -4.07 -31.88 -12.70
CA ALA A 107 -4.53 -33.17 -13.20
C ALA A 107 -5.32 -32.95 -14.49
#